data_AF-A0A9E2PLW6-F1
#
_entry.id   AF-A0A9E2PLW6-F1
#
_cell.length_a   1.000
_cell.length_b   1.000
_cell.length_c   1.000
_cell.angle_alpha   90.00
_cell.angle_beta   90.00
_cell.angle_gamma   90.00
#
_symmetry.space_group_name_H-M   'P 1'
#
loop_
_entity.id
_entity.type
_entity.pdbx_description
1 polymer ?
#
loop_
_entity_poly.entity_id
_entity_poly.type
_entity_poly.pdbx_seq_one_letter_code
_entity_poly.pdbx_strand_id
1 'polypeptide(L)'
;MNKTRPKHLALHKIKLPLAGYVSILHRVSGAILFLALPLLLAMLDQSLRSIETFTNLAEYLDHALVKLALIGMLWAFLHHFFAGLRYLAIDLHLLHGLSGARASSRWVLAVSLALTVVMGVKLW
;
A
#
# COMPACT_ATOMS: atom_id res chain seq x y z
N MET A 1 0.02 -37.47 -28.74
CA MET A 1 -0.23 -36.08 -28.30
C MET A 1 -1.01 -36.11 -26.99
N ASN A 2 -0.44 -35.61 -25.90
CA ASN A 2 -1.11 -35.59 -24.60
C ASN A 2 -2.16 -34.46 -24.60
N LYS A 3 -3.45 -34.77 -24.44
CA LYS A 3 -4.51 -33.76 -24.46
C LYS A 3 -4.44 -32.91 -23.19
N THR A 4 -4.07 -31.64 -23.32
CA THR A 4 -4.06 -30.67 -22.22
C THR A 4 -5.49 -30.34 -21.79
N ARG A 5 -5.77 -30.46 -20.49
CA ARG A 5 -7.08 -30.15 -19.92
C ARG A 5 -7.32 -28.64 -19.89
N PRO A 6 -8.56 -28.17 -20.15
CA PRO A 6 -8.89 -26.76 -20.05
C PRO A 6 -8.78 -26.28 -18.59
N LYS A 7 -8.38 -25.01 -18.40
CA LYS A 7 -8.25 -24.36 -17.08
C LYS A 7 -9.25 -23.21 -16.99
N HIS A 8 -10.01 -23.13 -15.89
CA HIS A 8 -10.94 -22.04 -15.63
C HIS A 8 -10.26 -20.91 -14.83
N LEU A 9 -9.41 -20.10 -15.48
CA LEU A 9 -8.64 -19.00 -14.86
C LEU A 9 -8.88 -17.64 -15.53
N ALA A 10 -10.06 -17.45 -16.12
CA ALA A 10 -10.46 -16.15 -16.63
C ALA A 10 -10.76 -15.21 -15.45
N LEU A 11 -9.76 -14.50 -14.93
CA LEU A 11 -9.86 -13.68 -13.71
C LEU A 11 -10.98 -12.62 -13.78
N HIS A 12 -11.21 -12.05 -14.96
CA HIS A 12 -12.29 -11.08 -15.20
C HIS A 12 -13.71 -11.68 -15.05
N LYS A 13 -13.86 -13.01 -15.06
CA LYS A 13 -15.12 -13.72 -14.81
C LYS A 13 -15.30 -14.11 -13.34
N ILE A 14 -14.25 -14.02 -12.53
CA ILE A 14 -14.25 -14.45 -11.13
C ILE A 14 -14.56 -13.24 -10.24
N LYS A 15 -15.65 -13.33 -9.46
CA LYS A 15 -16.03 -12.29 -8.49
C LYS A 15 -15.21 -12.44 -7.22
N LEU A 16 -14.24 -11.55 -7.02
CA LEU A 16 -13.40 -11.56 -5.83
C LEU A 16 -14.11 -10.87 -4.66
N PRO A 17 -14.16 -11.47 -3.45
CA PRO A 17 -14.66 -10.77 -2.28
C PRO A 17 -13.70 -9.66 -1.84
N LEU A 18 -14.18 -8.71 -1.03
CA LEU A 18 -13.38 -7.58 -0.54
C LEU A 18 -12.06 -8.00 0.13
N ALA A 19 -12.08 -9.09 0.90
CA ALA A 19 -10.87 -9.62 1.53
C ALA A 19 -9.81 -10.08 0.52
N GLY A 20 -10.23 -10.57 -0.65
CA GLY A 20 -9.32 -10.91 -1.74
C GLY A 20 -8.66 -9.67 -2.35
N TYR A 21 -9.40 -8.57 -2.51
CA TYR A 21 -8.84 -7.29 -2.94
C TYR A 21 -7.82 -6.75 -1.92
N VAL A 22 -8.17 -6.74 -0.63
CA VAL A 22 -7.23 -6.32 0.43
C VAL A 22 -5.95 -7.16 0.41
N SER A 23 -6.05 -8.46 0.12
CA SER A 23 -4.90 -9.36 -0.01
C SER A 23 -4.00 -9.05 -1.19
N ILE A 24 -4.54 -8.90 -2.40
CA ILE A 24 -3.69 -8.57 -3.54
C ILE A 24 -3.09 -7.17 -3.40
N LEU A 25 -3.84 -6.20 -2.89
CA LEU A 25 -3.35 -4.85 -2.66
C LEU A 25 -2.25 -4.83 -1.59
N HIS A 26 -2.32 -5.65 -0.54
CA HIS A 26 -1.25 -5.75 0.46
C HIS A 26 0.05 -6.31 -0.14
N ARG A 27 -0.04 -7.30 -1.04
CA ARG A 27 1.12 -7.86 -1.75
C ARG A 27 1.74 -6.83 -2.69
N VAL A 28 0.92 -6.17 -3.50
CA VAL A 28 1.37 -5.14 -4.45
C VAL A 28 1.99 -3.96 -3.70
N SER A 29 1.34 -3.49 -2.63
CA SER A 29 1.89 -2.38 -1.84
C SER A 29 3.20 -2.75 -1.16
N GLY A 30 3.36 -3.98 -0.67
CA GLY A 30 4.63 -4.47 -0.13
C GLY A 30 5.76 -4.47 -1.16
N ALA A 31 5.47 -4.93 -2.39
CA ALA A 31 6.44 -4.89 -3.49
C ALA A 31 6.82 -3.46 -3.88
N ILE A 32 5.84 -2.54 -3.96
CA ILE A 32 6.10 -1.12 -4.23
C ILE A 32 7.02 -0.53 -3.17
N LEU A 33 6.71 -0.74 -1.88
CA LEU A 33 7.51 -0.21 -0.78
C LEU A 33 8.93 -0.77 -0.78
N PHE A 34 9.08 -2.08 -1.00
CA PHE A 34 10.40 -2.71 -1.09
C PHE A 34 11.25 -2.10 -2.22
N LEU A 35 10.67 -1.94 -3.41
CA LEU A 35 11.37 -1.32 -4.55
C LEU A 35 11.65 0.17 -4.33
N ALA A 36 10.85 0.85 -3.50
CA ALA A 36 11.05 2.25 -3.15
C ALA A 36 12.15 2.48 -2.11
N LEU A 37 12.56 1.46 -1.34
CA LEU A 37 13.53 1.62 -0.26
C LEU A 37 14.84 2.29 -0.69
N PRO A 38 15.52 1.89 -1.80
CA PRO A 38 16.75 2.56 -2.21
C PRO A 38 16.56 4.05 -2.51
N LEU A 39 15.44 4.41 -3.14
CA LEU A 39 15.10 5.80 -3.43
C LEU A 39 14.85 6.59 -2.13
N LEU A 40 14.06 6.04 -1.21
CA LEU A 40 13.78 6.67 0.08
C LEU A 40 15.04 6.87 0.92
N LEU A 41 15.97 5.91 0.89
CA LEU A 41 17.26 6.01 1.57
C LEU A 41 18.16 7.07 0.92
N ALA A 42 18.16 7.18 -0.41
CA ALA A 42 18.89 8.24 -1.11
C ALA A 42 18.32 9.64 -0.81
N MET A 43 16.99 9.77 -0.74
CA MET A 43 16.34 11.01 -0.33
C MET A 43 16.67 11.35 1.14
N LEU A 44 16.67 10.35 2.03
CA LEU A 44 17.07 10.54 3.43
C LEU A 44 18.52 11.01 3.53
N ASP A 45 19.45 10.40 2.79
CA ASP A 45 20.86 10.85 2.73
C ASP A 45 20.96 12.33 2.29
N GLN A 46 20.29 12.70 1.18
CA GLN A 46 20.28 14.09 0.71
C GLN A 46 19.67 15.06 1.73
N SER A 47 18.65 14.64 2.47
CA SER A 47 18.01 15.48 3.49
C SER A 47 18.91 15.80 4.68
N LEU A 48 19.94 14.97 4.93
CA LEU A 48 20.82 15.10 6.10
C LEU A 48 22.23 15.61 5.76
N ARG A 49 22.61 15.59 4.48
CA ARG A 49 23.98 15.81 4.03
C ARG A 49 24.45 17.26 4.13
N SER A 50 23.65 18.22 3.67
CA SER A 50 23.91 19.65 3.83
C SER A 50 22.63 20.47 3.66
N ILE A 51 22.68 21.76 3.97
CA ILE A 51 21.56 22.67 3.72
C ILE A 51 21.23 22.79 2.23
N GLU A 52 22.25 22.79 1.37
CA GLU A 52 22.09 22.85 -0.08
C GLU A 52 21.36 21.63 -0.62
N THR A 53 21.76 20.42 -0.21
CA THR A 53 21.11 19.18 -0.65
C THR A 53 19.69 19.06 -0.11
N PHE A 54 19.45 19.52 1.13
CA PHE A 54 18.11 19.57 1.70
C PHE A 54 17.19 20.51 0.92
N THR A 55 17.64 21.74 0.62
CA THR A 55 16.85 22.72 -0.13
C THR A 55 16.53 22.21 -1.54
N ASN A 56 17.51 21.66 -2.25
CA ASN A 56 17.30 21.07 -3.58
C ASN A 56 16.28 19.92 -3.55
N LEU A 57 16.36 19.05 -2.53
CA LEU A 57 15.39 17.97 -2.34
C LEU A 57 14.00 18.52 -2.02
N ALA A 58 13.90 19.53 -1.16
CA ALA A 58 12.62 20.15 -0.80
C ALA A 58 11.93 20.78 -2.01
N GLU A 59 12.67 21.52 -2.85
CA GLU A 59 12.16 22.08 -4.10
C GLU A 59 11.68 21.00 -5.06
N TYR A 60 12.46 19.92 -5.23
CA TYR A 60 12.06 18.79 -6.06
C TYR A 60 10.78 18.11 -5.56
N LEU A 61 10.65 17.93 -4.24
CA LEU A 61 9.47 17.35 -3.61
C LEU A 61 8.23 18.26 -3.68
N ASP A 62 8.42 19.56 -3.90
CA ASP A 62 7.30 20.49 -4.01
C ASP A 62 6.56 20.39 -5.36
N HIS A 63 7.17 19.77 -6.36
CA HIS A 63 6.52 19.54 -7.66
C HIS A 63 5.24 18.70 -7.52
N ALA A 64 4.14 19.18 -8.11
CA ALA A 64 2.82 18.55 -8.06
C ALA A 64 2.82 17.04 -8.41
N LEU A 65 3.54 16.65 -9.47
CA LEU A 65 3.63 15.23 -9.87
C LEU A 65 4.38 14.38 -8.84
N VAL A 66 5.39 14.95 -8.18
CA VAL A 66 6.15 14.28 -7.12
C VAL A 66 5.27 14.15 -5.87
N LYS A 67 4.54 15.19 -5.47
CA LYS A 67 3.54 15.13 -4.39
C LYS A 67 2.48 14.05 -4.65
N LEU A 68 1.99 13.92 -5.89
CA LEU A 68 1.05 12.84 -6.26
C LEU A 68 1.69 11.44 -6.12
N ALA A 69 2.93 11.28 -6.56
CA ALA A 69 3.67 10.02 -6.37
C ALA A 69 3.88 9.70 -4.88
N LEU A 70 4.20 10.70 -4.06
CA LEU A 70 4.33 10.59 -2.62
C LEU A 70 3.00 10.23 -1.93
N ILE A 71 1.86 10.76 -2.38
CA ILE A 71 0.53 10.34 -1.91
C ILE A 71 0.28 8.87 -2.24
N GLY A 72 0.66 8.41 -3.44
CA GLY A 72 0.59 7.01 -3.82
C GLY A 72 1.46 6.11 -2.93
N MET A 73 2.69 6.56 -2.62
CA MET A 73 3.61 5.87 -1.72
C MET A 73 3.06 5.81 -0.29
N LEU A 74 2.54 6.93 0.20
CA LEU A 74 1.90 7.06 1.51
C LEU A 74 0.70 6.10 1.63
N TRP A 75 -0.16 6.06 0.61
CA TRP A 75 -1.26 5.10 0.56
C TRP A 75 -0.75 3.66 0.58
N ALA A 76 0.28 3.33 -0.22
CA ALA A 76 0.86 2.00 -0.25
C ALA A 76 1.38 1.59 1.15
N PHE A 77 2.07 2.49 1.85
CA PHE A 77 2.51 2.30 3.22
C PHE A 77 1.34 2.05 4.18
N LEU A 78 0.35 2.94 4.22
CA LEU A 78 -0.79 2.85 5.13
C LEU A 78 -1.62 1.59 4.86
N HIS A 79 -1.93 1.30 3.60
CA HIS A 79 -2.64 0.08 3.22
C HIS A 79 -1.84 -1.17 3.60
N HIS A 80 -0.53 -1.20 3.32
CA HIS A 80 0.33 -2.33 3.68
C HIS A 80 0.34 -2.55 5.20
N PHE A 81 0.53 -1.48 5.97
CA PHE A 81 0.61 -1.51 7.43
C PHE A 81 -0.68 -2.00 8.07
N PHE A 82 -1.84 -1.39 7.77
CA PHE A 82 -3.10 -1.81 8.36
C PHE A 82 -3.55 -3.20 7.89
N ALA A 83 -3.29 -3.56 6.62
CA ALA A 83 -3.53 -4.92 6.17
C ALA A 83 -2.61 -5.93 6.89
N GLY A 84 -1.35 -5.58 7.13
CA GLY A 84 -0.42 -6.37 7.92
C GLY A 84 -0.90 -6.60 9.35
N LEU A 85 -1.33 -5.54 10.05
CA LEU A 85 -1.95 -5.65 11.37
C LEU A 85 -3.18 -6.55 11.36
N ARG A 86 -4.01 -6.46 10.31
CA ARG A 86 -5.14 -7.37 10.12
C ARG A 86 -4.68 -8.82 9.98
N TYR A 87 -3.63 -9.11 9.20
CA TYR A 87 -3.12 -10.47 9.06
C TYR A 87 -2.58 -11.03 10.38
N LEU A 88 -1.78 -10.24 11.11
CA LEU A 88 -1.31 -10.60 12.44
C LEU A 88 -2.48 -10.88 13.40
N ALA A 89 -3.55 -10.08 13.36
CA ALA A 89 -4.74 -10.32 14.17
C ALA A 89 -5.50 -11.61 13.78
N ILE A 90 -5.47 -12.02 12.50
CA ILE A 90 -6.00 -13.33 12.07
C ILE A 90 -5.12 -14.47 12.58
N ASP A 91 -3.80 -14.31 12.47
CA ASP A 91 -2.81 -15.31 12.90
C ASP A 91 -2.86 -15.53 14.42
N LEU A 92 -3.16 -14.48 15.19
CA LEU A 92 -3.41 -14.54 16.63
C LEU A 92 -4.84 -14.96 17.01
N HIS A 93 -5.67 -15.32 16.03
CA HIS A 93 -7.08 -15.72 16.22
C HIS A 93 -7.96 -14.67 16.90
N LEU A 94 -7.61 -13.38 16.79
CA LEU A 94 -8.41 -12.28 17.33
C LEU A 94 -9.64 -11.97 16.44
N LEU A 95 -9.57 -12.30 15.15
CA LEU A 95 -10.64 -12.10 14.17
C LEU A 95 -11.39 -13.41 13.90
N HIS A 96 -12.62 -13.50 14.41
CA HIS A 96 -13.42 -14.72 14.36
C HIS A 96 -14.40 -14.73 13.17
N GLY A 97 -14.39 -15.82 12.42
CA GLY A 97 -15.38 -16.12 11.37
C GLY A 97 -15.37 -15.19 10.15
N LEU A 98 -16.26 -15.48 9.21
CA LEU A 98 -16.36 -14.78 7.93
C LEU A 98 -16.81 -13.32 8.09
N SER A 99 -17.68 -13.03 9.07
CA SER A 99 -18.15 -11.68 9.38
C SER A 99 -16.99 -10.79 9.87
N GLY A 100 -16.17 -11.28 10.81
CA GLY A 100 -14.99 -10.58 11.31
C GLY A 100 -13.95 -10.36 10.21
N ALA A 101 -13.70 -11.37 9.37
CA ALA A 101 -12.78 -11.26 8.23
C ALA A 101 -13.22 -10.21 7.20
N ARG A 102 -14.53 -10.07 6.95
CA ARG A 102 -15.10 -9.05 6.05
C ARG A 102 -15.12 -7.66 6.68
N ALA A 103 -15.48 -7.55 7.96
CA ALA A 103 -15.50 -6.28 8.69
C ALA A 103 -14.09 -5.67 8.78
N SER A 104 -13.09 -6.47 9.15
CA SER A 104 -11.69 -6.03 9.20
C SER A 104 -11.18 -5.55 7.84
N SER A 105 -11.60 -6.19 6.73
CA SER A 105 -11.22 -5.73 5.38
C SER A 105 -11.78 -4.34 5.06
N ARG A 106 -13.00 -4.02 5.50
CA ARG A 106 -13.58 -2.68 5.36
C ARG A 106 -12.83 -1.64 6.19
N TRP A 107 -12.48 -1.99 7.44
CA TRP A 107 -11.72 -1.11 8.32
C TRP A 107 -10.33 -0.79 7.77
N VAL A 108 -9.61 -1.78 7.22
CA VAL A 108 -8.32 -1.55 6.57
C VAL A 108 -8.43 -0.48 5.49
N LEU A 109 -9.41 -0.58 4.60
CA LEU A 109 -9.60 0.38 3.52
C LEU A 109 -10.06 1.75 4.03
N ALA A 110 -11.01 1.80 4.96
CA ALA A 110 -11.54 3.04 5.49
C ALA A 110 -10.45 3.85 6.23
N VAL A 111 -9.70 3.20 7.12
CA VAL A 111 -8.66 3.86 7.93
C VAL A 111 -7.48 4.26 7.05
N SER A 112 -7.00 3.38 6.16
CA SER A 112 -5.86 3.71 5.30
C SER A 112 -6.18 4.87 4.35
N LEU A 113 -7.35 4.89 3.73
CA LEU A 113 -7.77 5.97 2.84
C LEU A 113 -8.01 7.28 3.60
N ALA A 114 -8.68 7.24 4.75
CA ALA A 114 -8.89 8.43 5.57
C ALA A 114 -7.56 9.09 5.98
N LEU A 115 -6.61 8.28 6.47
CA LEU A 115 -5.28 8.78 6.84
C LEU A 115 -4.47 9.26 5.62
N THR A 116 -4.60 8.58 4.47
CA THR A 116 -4.00 9.04 3.21
C THR A 116 -4.51 10.43 2.84
N VAL A 117 -5.81 10.68 2.94
CA VAL A 117 -6.39 12.01 2.65
C VAL A 117 -5.88 13.05 3.64
N VAL A 118 -5.96 12.78 4.94
CA VAL A 118 -5.53 13.73 5.99
C VAL A 118 -4.06 14.12 5.82
N MET A 119 -3.18 13.14 5.65
CA MET A 119 -1.75 13.38 5.45
C MET A 119 -1.43 13.93 4.06
N GLY A 120 -2.21 13.55 3.04
CA GLY A 120 -2.12 14.09 1.69
C GLY A 120 -2.43 15.58 1.64
N VAL A 121 -3.44 16.05 2.39
CA VAL A 121 -3.72 17.49 2.54
C VAL A 121 -2.53 18.22 3.17
N LYS A 122 -1.84 17.61 4.14
CA LYS A 122 -0.64 18.22 4.75
C LYS A 122 0.56 18.26 3.80
N LEU A 123 0.63 17.34 2.83
CA LEU A 123 1.72 17.29 1.86
C LEU A 123 1.60 18.39 0.78
N TRP A 124 0.37 18.87 0.55
CA TRP A 124 0.08 19.94 -0.40
C TRP A 124 0.24 21.31 0.23
#